data_AF-A0A954HBN1-F1
#
_entry.id   AF-A0A954HBN1-F1
#
_cell.length_a   1.000
_cell.length_b   1.000
_cell.length_c   1.000
_cell.angle_alpha   90.00
_cell.angle_beta   90.00
_cell.angle_gamma   90.00
#
_symmetry.space_group_name_H-M   'P 1'
#
loop_
_entity.id
_entity.type
_entity.pdbx_description
1 polymer ?
#
loop_
_entity_poly.entity_id
_entity_poly.type
_entity_poly.pdbx_seq_one_letter_code
_entity_poly.pdbx_strand_id
1 'polypeptide(L)'
;MTEYWYVQRNNSRQGPLSSQQLIEMVQQGKVSRNTLVRRDGNSKWYRAENIGGLFSPAVLEAKPSSQKPSIEPVTSSRIEPPPLPVQVGTKPRLRQSHPKYWIGGLSLSAILISLLLLVIFLPSQISSFRTCLSLFSETVSLWNSGATDGAFEKDLLVHAESISRVMAEDRKRSVEAQNFEEIPQNMRQIDLSGCPNEFRAAYLAHIHSWEAAVQVLIEFKEFQEQSKSGAAFVESMLRGYMGDPFGKTLEVLQTNQELEKRYKTAREGIQTSYRRLEELAVLFGAQLLPPQTTNAQ
;
A
#
# COMPACT_ATOMS: atom_id res chain seq x y z
N MET A 1 -5.07 16.59 -24.81
CA MET A 1 -4.88 16.72 -26.28
C MET A 1 -4.92 15.33 -26.88
N THR A 2 -5.80 15.07 -27.85
CA THR A 2 -5.98 13.74 -28.44
C THR A 2 -4.84 13.45 -29.41
N GLU A 3 -4.02 12.43 -29.12
CA GLU A 3 -2.92 12.01 -30.00
C GLU A 3 -3.43 11.03 -31.06
N TYR A 4 -3.13 11.31 -32.33
CA TYR A 4 -3.49 10.46 -33.46
C TYR A 4 -2.27 9.72 -34.04
N TRP A 5 -2.52 8.53 -34.59
CA TRP A 5 -1.53 7.61 -35.12
C TRP A 5 -1.90 7.15 -36.53
N TYR A 6 -0.89 6.83 -37.33
CA TYR A 6 -1.02 6.26 -38.66
C TYR A 6 -0.19 4.98 -38.74
N VAL A 7 -0.71 3.97 -39.41
CA VAL A 7 -0.08 2.67 -39.63
C VAL A 7 0.11 2.46 -41.13
N GLN A 8 1.28 1.96 -41.54
CA GLN A 8 1.55 1.60 -42.93
C GLN A 8 1.60 0.08 -43.07
N ARG A 9 0.64 -0.48 -43.82
CA ARG A 9 0.51 -1.93 -44.05
C ARG A 9 0.14 -2.17 -45.51
N ASN A 10 0.76 -3.16 -46.14
CA ASN A 10 0.51 -3.54 -47.54
C ASN A 10 0.55 -2.32 -48.50
N ASN A 11 1.54 -1.44 -48.32
CA ASN A 11 1.70 -0.18 -49.06
C ASN A 11 0.53 0.83 -48.95
N SER A 12 -0.43 0.60 -48.05
CA SER A 12 -1.51 1.54 -47.76
C SER A 12 -1.34 2.16 -46.36
N ARG A 13 -1.76 3.42 -46.22
CA ARG A 13 -1.74 4.18 -44.97
C ARG A 13 -3.12 4.12 -44.33
N GLN A 14 -3.20 3.62 -43.11
CA GLN A 14 -4.43 3.55 -42.32
C GLN A 14 -4.33 4.52 -41.14
N GLY A 15 -5.32 5.39 -41.01
CA GLY A 15 -5.43 6.39 -39.95
C GLY A 15 -6.31 7.58 -40.37
N PRO A 16 -6.55 8.55 -39.48
CA PRO A 16 -6.01 8.67 -38.13
C PRO A 16 -6.63 7.66 -37.14
N LEU A 17 -5.79 7.06 -36.29
CA LEU A 17 -6.17 6.12 -35.23
C LEU A 17 -5.88 6.75 -33.86
N SER A 18 -6.75 6.53 -32.88
CA SER A 18 -6.43 6.82 -31.48
C SER A 18 -5.42 5.81 -30.93
N SER A 19 -4.75 6.16 -29.83
CA SER A 19 -3.85 5.23 -29.13
C SER A 19 -4.53 3.92 -28.72
N GLN A 20 -5.81 3.96 -28.33
CA GLN A 20 -6.60 2.76 -28.00
C GLN A 20 -6.83 1.87 -29.22
N GLN A 21 -7.23 2.45 -30.36
CA GLN A 21 -7.41 1.68 -31.61
C GLN A 21 -6.10 1.06 -32.10
N LEU A 22 -4.97 1.76 -31.93
CA LEU A 22 -3.65 1.23 -32.27
C LEU A 22 -3.31 0.00 -31.41
N ILE A 23 -3.59 0.06 -30.10
CA ILE A 23 -3.41 -1.04 -29.16
C ILE A 23 -4.31 -2.23 -29.54
N GLU A 24 -5.58 -1.99 -29.85
CA GLU A 24 -6.51 -3.04 -30.30
C GLU A 24 -6.02 -3.73 -31.58
N MET A 25 -5.46 -2.97 -32.53
CA MET A 25 -4.89 -3.54 -33.75
C MET A 25 -3.65 -4.41 -33.48
N VAL A 26 -2.87 -4.07 -32.46
CA VAL A 26 -1.74 -4.89 -32.00
C VAL A 26 -2.23 -6.18 -31.35
N GLN A 27 -3.23 -6.09 -30.46
CA GLN A 27 -3.87 -7.26 -29.83
C GLN A 27 -4.52 -8.20 -30.85
N GLN A 28 -5.12 -7.65 -31.90
CA GLN A 28 -5.72 -8.42 -33.00
C GLN A 28 -4.67 -9.02 -33.97
N GLY A 29 -3.37 -8.79 -33.72
CA GLY A 29 -2.29 -9.23 -34.62
C GLY A 29 -2.28 -8.53 -35.98
N LYS A 30 -3.05 -7.46 -36.15
CA LYS A 30 -3.10 -6.66 -37.38
C LYS A 30 -1.89 -5.73 -37.51
N VAL A 31 -1.27 -5.38 -36.38
CA VAL A 31 -0.02 -4.62 -36.29
C VAL A 31 1.02 -5.49 -35.59
N SER A 32 2.05 -5.85 -36.34
CA SER A 32 3.21 -6.62 -35.85
C SER A 32 4.35 -5.68 -35.44
N ARG A 33 5.33 -6.20 -34.70
CA ARG A 33 6.53 -5.48 -34.23
C ARG A 33 7.28 -4.72 -35.34
N ASN A 34 7.33 -5.30 -36.54
CA ASN A 34 7.98 -4.71 -37.72
C ASN A 34 7.10 -3.74 -38.53
N THR A 35 5.82 -3.57 -38.17
CA THR A 35 4.91 -2.66 -38.86
C THR A 35 5.34 -1.22 -38.66
N LEU A 36 5.30 -0.40 -39.71
CA LEU A 36 5.63 1.01 -39.64
C LEU A 36 4.45 1.83 -39.13
N VAL A 37 4.73 2.69 -38.16
CA VAL A 37 3.77 3.52 -37.46
C VAL A 37 4.33 4.94 -37.32
N ARG A 38 3.43 5.93 -37.36
CA ARG A 38 3.80 7.34 -37.33
C ARG A 38 2.79 8.11 -36.50
N ARG A 39 3.30 8.97 -35.61
CA ARG A 39 2.48 9.90 -34.82
C ARG A 39 2.09 11.11 -35.66
N ASP A 40 0.88 11.61 -35.47
CA ASP A 40 0.43 12.84 -36.10
C ASP A 40 1.33 14.02 -35.72
N GLY A 41 1.65 14.87 -36.70
CA GLY A 41 2.65 15.94 -36.57
C GLY A 41 4.12 15.53 -36.77
N ASN A 42 4.43 14.22 -36.79
CA ASN A 42 5.79 13.74 -37.10
C ASN A 42 5.93 13.30 -38.58
N SER A 43 7.07 13.62 -39.19
CA SER A 43 7.38 13.23 -40.58
C SER A 43 7.98 11.82 -40.69
N LYS A 44 8.53 11.28 -39.60
CA LYS A 44 9.29 10.03 -39.58
C LYS A 44 8.42 8.82 -39.19
N TRP A 45 8.56 7.73 -39.94
CA TRP A 45 7.96 6.44 -39.62
C TRP A 45 8.89 5.63 -38.72
N TYR A 46 8.31 4.99 -37.71
CA TYR A 46 9.02 4.14 -36.76
C TYR A 46 8.45 2.74 -36.81
N ARG A 47 9.25 1.73 -36.48
CA ARG A 47 8.70 0.38 -36.27
C ARG A 47 7.89 0.36 -34.98
N ALA A 48 6.80 -0.40 -34.97
CA ALA A 48 5.91 -0.51 -33.83
C ALA A 48 6.64 -1.01 -32.57
N GLU A 49 7.66 -1.86 -32.72
CA GLU A 49 8.51 -2.32 -31.61
C GLU A 49 9.28 -1.21 -30.88
N ASN A 50 9.55 -0.11 -31.56
CA ASN A 50 10.28 1.03 -31.00
C ASN A 50 9.34 2.00 -30.25
N ILE A 51 8.03 1.75 -30.25
CA ILE A 51 7.08 2.50 -29.46
C ILE A 51 6.94 1.83 -28.09
N GLY A 52 7.45 2.50 -27.06
CA GLY A 52 7.38 2.02 -25.67
C GLY A 52 5.93 1.75 -25.24
N GLY A 53 5.70 0.60 -24.60
CA GLY A 53 4.40 0.22 -24.04
C GLY A 53 3.43 -0.45 -25.02
N LEU A 54 3.65 -0.39 -26.33
CA LEU A 54 2.72 -0.91 -27.34
C LEU A 54 2.61 -2.45 -27.36
N PHE A 55 3.67 -3.16 -26.96
CA PHE A 55 3.75 -4.62 -26.91
C PHE A 55 4.02 -5.17 -25.50
N SER A 56 3.66 -4.42 -24.45
CA SER A 56 3.87 -4.85 -23.07
C SER A 56 2.99 -6.08 -22.74
N PRO A 57 3.47 -7.07 -21.96
CA PRO A 57 2.71 -8.29 -21.67
C PRO A 57 1.34 -8.02 -21.02
N ALA A 58 1.22 -6.95 -20.24
CA ALA A 58 -0.06 -6.48 -19.67
C ALA A 58 -1.11 -6.07 -20.73
N VAL A 59 -0.68 -5.68 -21.93
CA VAL A 59 -1.54 -5.30 -23.05
C VAL A 59 -1.91 -6.51 -23.90
N LEU A 60 -1.06 -7.52 -23.99
CA LEU A 60 -1.28 -8.73 -24.80
C LEU A 60 -2.19 -9.77 -24.11
N GLU A 61 -2.34 -9.68 -22.78
CA GLU A 61 -3.26 -10.55 -22.01
C GLU A 61 -4.71 -10.03 -21.94
N ALA A 62 -4.98 -8.81 -22.39
CA ALA A 62 -6.34 -8.26 -22.44
C ALA A 62 -7.09 -8.77 -23.69
N LYS A 63 -7.57 -10.01 -23.65
CA LYS A 63 -8.52 -10.55 -24.63
C LYS A 63 -9.86 -9.79 -24.49
N PRO A 64 -10.54 -9.39 -25.58
CA PRO A 64 -11.81 -8.66 -25.48
C PRO A 64 -12.94 -9.61 -25.10
N SER A 65 -13.51 -9.43 -23.91
CA SER A 65 -14.81 -10.02 -23.56
C SER A 65 -15.83 -8.90 -23.39
N SER A 66 -16.62 -8.68 -24.44
CA SER A 66 -17.90 -8.01 -24.34
C SER A 66 -18.95 -9.01 -23.88
N GLN A 67 -19.39 -8.95 -22.62
CA GLN A 67 -20.82 -9.00 -22.26
C GLN A 67 -21.08 -8.69 -20.78
N LYS A 68 -22.19 -7.98 -20.57
CA LYS A 68 -22.77 -7.44 -19.33
C LYS A 68 -23.55 -8.53 -18.53
N PRO A 69 -24.11 -8.20 -17.35
CA PRO A 69 -23.86 -8.81 -16.05
C PRO A 69 -24.72 -10.05 -15.74
N SER A 70 -24.17 -11.05 -15.03
CA SER A 70 -25.00 -12.05 -14.35
C SER A 70 -24.33 -12.51 -13.05
N ILE A 71 -25.16 -12.64 -12.03
CA ILE A 71 -24.84 -12.84 -10.62
C ILE A 71 -24.67 -14.37 -10.35
N GLU A 72 -23.83 -14.68 -9.35
CA GLU A 72 -23.83 -15.90 -8.50
C GLU A 72 -22.96 -17.13 -8.88
N PRO A 73 -22.56 -17.99 -7.92
CA PRO A 73 -21.24 -17.98 -7.27
C PRO A 73 -20.48 -19.32 -7.44
N VAL A 74 -19.55 -19.61 -6.52
CA VAL A 74 -18.81 -20.87 -6.24
C VAL A 74 -17.56 -21.28 -7.07
N THR A 75 -16.41 -21.12 -6.39
CA THR A 75 -15.50 -22.19 -5.93
C THR A 75 -14.53 -22.87 -6.92
N SER A 76 -13.24 -22.69 -6.55
CA SER A 76 -12.13 -23.65 -6.62
C SER A 76 -11.60 -24.10 -7.98
N SER A 77 -10.36 -23.70 -8.29
CA SER A 77 -9.28 -24.69 -8.26
C SER A 77 -7.91 -24.04 -8.11
N ARG A 78 -7.24 -24.46 -7.04
CA ARG A 78 -5.83 -24.32 -6.72
C ARG A 78 -4.98 -25.04 -7.78
N ILE A 79 -3.93 -24.39 -8.28
CA ILE A 79 -2.75 -25.07 -8.84
C ILE A 79 -1.50 -24.38 -8.29
N GLU A 80 -0.56 -25.24 -7.93
CA GLU A 80 0.61 -25.12 -7.05
C GLU A 80 1.87 -24.62 -7.78
N PRO A 81 2.83 -23.97 -7.10
CA PRO A 81 4.10 -23.56 -7.71
C PRO A 81 5.16 -24.70 -7.68
N PRO A 82 5.97 -24.88 -8.75
CA PRO A 82 7.10 -25.82 -8.77
C PRO A 82 8.40 -25.24 -8.17
N PRO A 83 9.39 -26.10 -7.84
CA PRO A 83 10.33 -25.91 -6.73
C PRO A 83 11.72 -25.36 -7.11
N LEU A 84 12.40 -24.73 -6.15
CA LEU A 84 13.82 -24.37 -6.23
C LEU A 84 14.70 -25.41 -5.49
N PRO A 85 15.88 -25.78 -6.03
CA PRO A 85 16.89 -26.59 -5.32
C PRO A 85 17.86 -25.74 -4.47
N VAL A 86 17.74 -25.84 -3.13
CA VAL A 86 18.69 -26.49 -2.17
C VAL A 86 20.19 -26.52 -2.59
N GLN A 87 21.26 -26.14 -1.85
CA GLN A 87 21.65 -25.66 -0.49
C GLN A 87 23.09 -25.06 -0.62
N VAL A 88 23.75 -24.38 0.34
CA VAL A 88 24.46 -24.94 1.52
C VAL A 88 25.13 -23.78 2.29
N GLY A 89 25.00 -23.76 3.63
CA GLY A 89 25.89 -23.00 4.53
C GLY A 89 25.38 -22.69 5.95
N THR A 90 25.12 -23.72 6.77
CA THR A 90 25.46 -23.91 8.23
C THR A 90 25.46 -22.70 9.20
N LYS A 91 24.86 -22.62 10.43
CA LYS A 91 24.25 -23.46 11.51
C LYS A 91 23.68 -22.48 12.59
N PRO A 92 23.00 -22.88 13.70
CA PRO A 92 22.06 -23.98 13.95
C PRO A 92 20.66 -23.49 14.41
N ARG A 93 19.78 -24.47 14.62
CA ARG A 93 18.33 -24.44 14.58
C ARG A 93 17.78 -24.88 15.95
N LEU A 94 16.92 -24.08 16.57
CA LEU A 94 15.97 -24.62 17.57
C LEU A 94 14.63 -24.84 16.85
N ARG A 95 14.34 -26.13 16.68
CA ARG A 95 13.22 -26.72 15.96
C ARG A 95 12.17 -27.10 17.00
N GLN A 96 10.99 -26.50 16.96
CA GLN A 96 9.79 -27.17 17.44
C GLN A 96 8.73 -27.19 16.34
N SER A 97 8.66 -28.36 15.73
CA SER A 97 7.62 -28.82 14.83
C SER A 97 6.41 -29.23 15.66
N HIS A 98 5.24 -28.65 15.36
CA HIS A 98 3.97 -29.24 15.80
C HIS A 98 3.59 -30.38 14.84
N PRO A 99 3.39 -31.61 15.34
CA PRO A 99 2.72 -32.64 14.57
C PRO A 99 1.21 -32.56 14.80
N LYS A 100 0.45 -32.59 13.69
CA LYS A 100 -0.98 -32.83 13.69
C LYS A 100 -1.20 -34.33 13.92
N TYR A 101 -1.57 -34.72 15.15
CA TYR A 101 -2.09 -36.05 15.44
C TYR A 101 -3.61 -35.99 15.61
N TRP A 102 -4.25 -36.61 14.63
CA TRP A 102 -5.63 -37.04 14.59
C TRP A 102 -5.80 -38.22 15.54
N ILE A 103 -6.46 -37.99 16.69
CA ILE A 103 -7.01 -39.05 17.54
C ILE A 103 -8.43 -38.60 17.93
N GLY A 104 -9.39 -38.93 17.07
CA GLY A 104 -10.76 -39.07 17.52
C GLY A 104 -10.85 -40.31 18.41
N GLY A 105 -11.52 -40.18 19.56
CA GLY A 105 -11.95 -41.35 20.35
C GLY A 105 -11.38 -41.48 21.75
N LEU A 106 -11.16 -40.40 22.50
CA LEU A 106 -11.04 -40.44 23.97
C LEU A 106 -11.51 -39.10 24.52
N SER A 107 -12.74 -39.01 25.08
CA SER A 107 -12.96 -38.11 26.22
C SER A 107 -14.33 -38.18 26.92
N LEU A 108 -15.24 -39.11 26.65
CA LEU A 108 -16.41 -39.23 27.56
C LEU A 108 -15.97 -39.62 28.97
N SER A 109 -14.95 -40.48 29.09
CA SER A 109 -14.33 -40.83 30.37
C SER A 109 -13.49 -39.69 30.96
N ALA A 110 -12.72 -38.94 30.17
CA ALA A 110 -11.92 -37.82 30.68
C ALA A 110 -12.78 -36.59 31.04
N ILE A 111 -13.91 -36.36 30.37
CA ILE A 111 -14.91 -35.35 30.77
C ILE A 111 -15.61 -35.79 32.06
N LEU A 112 -15.98 -37.07 32.21
CA LEU A 112 -16.59 -37.57 33.45
C LEU A 112 -15.59 -37.55 34.61
N ILE A 113 -14.33 -37.90 34.39
CA ILE A 113 -13.27 -37.81 35.40
C ILE A 113 -12.98 -36.34 35.74
N SER A 114 -12.98 -35.44 34.75
CA SER A 114 -12.83 -34.00 34.99
C SER A 114 -14.02 -33.42 35.75
N LEU A 115 -15.25 -33.84 35.48
CA LEU A 115 -16.45 -33.44 36.23
C LEU A 115 -16.48 -34.02 37.64
N LEU A 116 -16.06 -35.28 37.81
CA LEU A 116 -15.92 -35.93 39.11
C LEU A 116 -14.86 -35.24 39.97
N LEU A 117 -13.70 -34.91 39.38
CA LEU A 117 -12.65 -34.15 40.05
C LEU A 117 -13.12 -32.74 40.39
N LEU A 118 -13.89 -32.09 39.51
CA LEU A 118 -14.47 -30.77 39.76
C LEU A 118 -15.45 -30.83 40.94
N VAL A 119 -16.36 -31.81 41.01
CA VAL A 119 -17.30 -31.97 42.14
C VAL A 119 -16.58 -32.33 43.46
N ILE A 120 -15.49 -33.09 43.41
CA ILE A 120 -14.70 -33.46 44.60
C ILE A 120 -13.81 -32.30 45.08
N PHE A 121 -13.27 -31.48 44.16
CA PHE A 121 -12.43 -30.32 44.51
C PHE A 121 -13.22 -29.03 44.77
N LEU A 122 -14.47 -28.91 44.30
CA LEU A 122 -15.33 -27.75 44.59
C LEU A 122 -15.51 -27.53 46.10
N PRO A 123 -15.87 -28.51 46.94
CA PRO A 123 -16.09 -28.25 48.37
C PRO A 123 -14.80 -27.92 49.14
N SER A 124 -13.62 -28.28 48.61
CA SER A 124 -12.34 -28.03 49.27
C SER A 124 -11.76 -26.64 49.00
N GLN A 125 -12.26 -25.88 48.02
CA GLN A 125 -11.75 -24.56 47.64
C GLN A 125 -12.79 -23.43 47.74
N ILE A 126 -13.99 -23.70 48.27
CA ILE A 126 -15.04 -22.68 48.46
C ILE A 126 -14.66 -21.64 49.53
N SER A 127 -13.81 -21.97 50.50
CA SER A 127 -13.34 -20.99 51.49
C SER A 127 -12.47 -19.89 50.86
N SER A 128 -11.60 -20.26 49.91
CA SER A 128 -10.68 -19.33 49.22
C SER A 128 -11.37 -18.57 48.09
N PHE A 129 -12.39 -19.14 47.45
CA PHE A 129 -13.16 -18.47 46.38
C PHE A 129 -14.02 -17.32 46.90
N ARG A 130 -14.58 -17.43 48.11
CA ARG A 130 -15.34 -16.34 48.73
C ARG A 130 -14.47 -15.11 49.03
N THR A 131 -13.22 -15.32 49.43
CA THR A 131 -12.25 -14.25 49.66
C THR A 131 -11.77 -13.63 48.34
N CYS A 132 -11.62 -14.45 47.29
CA CYS A 132 -11.22 -13.94 45.98
C CYS A 132 -12.34 -13.16 45.27
N LEU A 133 -13.60 -13.58 45.43
CA LEU A 133 -14.78 -12.85 44.95
C LEU A 133 -15.03 -11.54 45.72
N SER A 134 -14.73 -11.48 47.02
CA SER A 134 -14.82 -10.21 47.76
C SER A 134 -13.75 -9.22 47.31
N LEU A 135 -12.52 -9.67 47.06
CA LEU A 135 -11.45 -8.83 46.52
C LEU A 135 -11.73 -8.42 45.06
N PHE A 136 -12.35 -9.28 44.25
CA PHE A 136 -12.77 -8.94 42.89
C PHE A 136 -13.96 -7.95 42.90
N SER A 137 -14.89 -8.12 43.84
CA SER A 137 -15.99 -7.16 44.05
C SER A 137 -15.49 -5.81 44.57
N GLU A 138 -14.51 -5.80 45.48
CA GLU A 138 -13.90 -4.55 45.97
C GLU A 138 -13.10 -3.85 44.87
N THR A 139 -12.35 -4.59 44.04
CA THR A 139 -11.61 -4.01 42.91
C THR A 139 -12.52 -3.53 41.78
N VAL A 140 -13.61 -4.25 41.46
CA VAL A 140 -14.65 -3.77 40.53
C VAL A 140 -15.39 -2.57 41.11
N SER A 141 -15.65 -2.54 42.42
CA SER A 141 -16.27 -1.38 43.07
C SER A 141 -15.32 -0.19 43.14
N LEU A 142 -14.00 -0.39 43.29
CA LEU A 142 -12.97 0.66 43.23
C LEU A 142 -12.78 1.18 41.80
N TRP A 143 -12.96 0.32 40.79
CA TRP A 143 -12.97 0.72 39.38
C TRP A 143 -14.25 1.49 39.02
N ASN A 144 -15.39 1.12 39.61
CA ASN A 144 -16.69 1.75 39.38
C ASN A 144 -16.97 2.95 40.30
N SER A 145 -16.18 3.13 41.38
CA SER A 145 -16.19 4.32 42.24
C SER A 145 -15.07 5.30 41.90
N GLY A 146 -14.38 5.08 40.78
CA GLY A 146 -13.57 6.07 40.08
C GLY A 146 -14.44 7.23 39.60
N ALA A 147 -14.84 8.07 40.55
CA ALA A 147 -15.45 9.37 40.36
C ALA A 147 -14.48 10.31 39.65
N THR A 148 -14.23 10.06 38.36
CA THR A 148 -13.48 10.94 37.44
C THR A 148 -14.34 11.49 36.31
N ASP A 149 -15.64 11.24 36.33
CA ASP A 149 -16.54 11.45 35.20
C ASP A 149 -16.73 12.93 34.80
N GLY A 150 -16.38 13.89 35.66
CA GLY A 150 -16.50 15.32 35.33
C GLY A 150 -15.22 15.98 34.78
N ALA A 151 -14.05 15.49 35.15
CA ALA A 151 -12.76 16.11 34.80
C ALA A 151 -12.18 15.48 33.52
N PHE A 152 -12.25 14.16 33.41
CA PHE A 152 -11.79 13.44 32.21
C PHE A 152 -12.67 13.78 31.00
N GLU A 153 -13.98 13.90 31.17
CA GLU A 153 -14.90 14.26 30.08
C GLU A 153 -14.70 15.72 29.59
N LYS A 154 -14.39 16.65 30.51
CA LYS A 154 -14.02 18.03 30.13
C LYS A 154 -12.69 18.08 29.39
N ASP A 155 -11.68 17.33 29.83
CA ASP A 155 -10.39 17.25 29.15
C ASP A 155 -10.54 16.59 27.76
N LEU A 156 -11.42 15.59 27.62
CA LEU A 156 -11.73 14.97 26.33
C LEU A 156 -12.32 15.98 25.34
N LEU A 157 -13.29 16.79 25.78
CA LEU A 157 -13.94 17.80 24.94
C LEU A 157 -12.98 18.92 24.51
N VAL A 158 -12.09 19.37 25.40
CA VAL A 158 -11.06 20.39 25.08
C VAL A 158 -10.07 19.86 24.04
N HIS A 159 -9.69 18.58 24.14
CA HIS A 159 -8.83 17.93 23.15
C HIS A 159 -9.55 17.71 21.82
N ALA A 160 -10.84 17.36 21.83
CA ALA A 160 -11.65 17.14 20.64
C ALA A 160 -11.68 18.37 19.71
N GLU A 161 -11.91 19.55 20.29
CA GLU A 161 -11.94 20.81 19.54
C GLU A 161 -10.55 21.13 18.96
N SER A 162 -9.50 20.97 19.77
CA SER A 162 -8.11 21.20 19.35
C SER A 162 -7.70 20.30 18.19
N ILE A 163 -8.03 19.00 18.27
CA ILE A 163 -7.75 18.03 17.21
C ILE A 163 -8.54 18.36 15.93
N SER A 164 -9.83 18.69 16.05
CA SER A 164 -10.68 19.05 14.91
C SER A 164 -10.13 20.28 14.18
N ARG A 165 -9.68 21.29 14.95
CA ARG A 165 -9.02 22.49 14.41
C ARG A 165 -7.76 22.13 13.63
N VAL A 166 -6.86 21.33 14.22
CA VAL A 166 -5.61 20.91 13.57
C VAL A 166 -5.88 20.15 12.27
N MET A 167 -6.79 19.18 12.27
CA MET A 167 -7.11 18.40 11.07
C MET A 167 -7.79 19.23 9.97
N ALA A 168 -8.61 20.22 10.34
CA ALA A 168 -9.20 21.15 9.39
C ALA A 168 -8.14 22.09 8.77
N GLU A 169 -7.22 22.60 9.59
CA GLU A 169 -6.12 23.46 9.12
C GLU A 169 -5.14 22.70 8.23
N ASP A 170 -4.79 21.47 8.61
CA ASP A 170 -3.96 20.55 7.83
C ASP A 170 -4.53 20.30 6.44
N ARG A 171 -5.82 19.99 6.37
CA ARG A 171 -6.53 19.80 5.11
C ARG A 171 -6.49 21.07 4.26
N LYS A 172 -6.80 22.23 4.85
CA LYS A 172 -6.81 23.51 4.14
C LYS A 172 -5.44 23.82 3.53
N ARG A 173 -4.38 23.74 4.33
CA ARG A 173 -3.01 24.01 3.90
C ARG A 173 -2.49 22.98 2.89
N SER A 174 -2.94 21.72 2.98
CA SER A 174 -2.59 20.68 2.01
C SER A 174 -3.25 20.92 0.64
N VAL A 175 -4.47 21.47 0.61
CA VAL A 175 -5.16 21.84 -0.63
C VAL A 175 -4.57 23.11 -1.25
N GLU A 176 -4.12 24.06 -0.43
CA GLU A 176 -3.49 25.31 -0.87
C GLU A 176 -2.04 25.13 -1.34
N ALA A 177 -1.40 24.01 -1.01
CA ALA A 177 -0.01 23.72 -1.42
C ALA A 177 0.09 23.63 -2.95
N GLN A 178 1.04 24.38 -3.53
CA GLN A 178 1.25 24.38 -4.98
C GLN A 178 2.09 23.18 -5.41
N ASN A 179 3.00 22.75 -4.53
CA ASN A 179 3.93 21.67 -4.78
C ASN A 179 3.88 20.63 -3.66
N PHE A 180 4.15 19.37 -4.02
CA PHE A 180 4.18 18.26 -3.06
C PHE A 180 5.24 18.48 -1.95
N GLU A 181 6.32 19.20 -2.25
CA GLU A 181 7.41 19.54 -1.31
C GLU A 181 7.00 20.53 -0.22
N GLU A 182 5.96 21.34 -0.46
CA GLU A 182 5.48 22.35 0.49
C GLU A 182 4.61 21.74 1.59
N ILE A 183 4.03 20.56 1.35
CA ILE A 183 3.08 19.92 2.27
C ILE A 183 3.70 19.71 3.66
N PRO A 184 4.86 19.04 3.85
CA PRO A 184 5.43 18.86 5.18
C PRO A 184 5.79 20.19 5.88
N GLN A 185 6.23 21.19 5.12
CA GLN A 185 6.56 22.50 5.67
C GLN A 185 5.31 23.22 6.18
N ASN A 186 4.22 23.15 5.42
CA ASN A 186 2.93 23.67 5.82
C ASN A 186 2.37 22.94 7.05
N MET A 187 2.55 21.62 7.13
CA MET A 187 2.13 20.82 8.29
C MET A 187 2.89 21.20 9.57
N ARG A 188 4.20 21.50 9.47
CA ARG A 188 5.03 21.91 10.62
C ARG A 188 4.62 23.27 11.21
N GLN A 189 3.95 24.10 10.44
CA GLN A 189 3.49 25.42 10.90
C GLN A 189 2.15 25.35 11.65
N ILE A 190 1.49 24.19 11.67
CA ILE A 190 0.21 24.04 12.34
C ILE A 190 0.43 23.97 13.84
N ASP A 191 -0.35 24.78 14.55
CA ASP A 191 -0.29 24.86 16.00
C ASP A 191 -0.93 23.62 16.64
N LEU A 192 -0.09 22.77 17.23
CA LEU A 192 -0.50 21.57 17.96
C LEU A 192 -0.79 21.85 19.45
N SER A 193 -0.83 23.11 19.88
CA SER A 193 -1.22 23.45 21.24
C SER A 193 -2.65 22.99 21.52
N GLY A 194 -2.87 22.49 22.74
CA GLY A 194 -4.16 21.91 23.15
C GLY A 194 -4.38 20.46 22.69
N CYS A 195 -3.53 19.89 21.83
CA CYS A 195 -3.64 18.47 21.46
C CYS A 195 -2.96 17.55 22.49
N PRO A 196 -3.52 16.35 22.73
CA PRO A 196 -2.93 15.36 23.62
C PRO A 196 -1.58 14.86 23.07
N ASN A 197 -0.68 14.46 23.97
CA ASN A 197 0.69 14.06 23.60
C ASN A 197 0.73 12.96 22.53
N GLU A 198 -0.20 12.00 22.60
CA GLU A 198 -0.30 10.90 21.63
C GLU A 198 -0.65 11.39 20.23
N PHE A 199 -1.60 12.33 20.13
CA PHE A 199 -1.98 12.93 18.85
C PHE A 199 -0.81 13.73 18.26
N ARG A 200 -0.12 14.54 19.08
CA ARG A 200 1.07 15.28 18.61
C ARG A 200 2.15 14.34 18.08
N ALA A 201 2.42 13.24 18.79
CA ALA A 201 3.41 12.26 18.36
C ALA A 201 3.00 11.57 17.04
N ALA A 202 1.73 11.19 16.92
CA ALA A 202 1.19 10.63 15.67
C ALA A 202 1.24 11.64 14.51
N TYR A 203 1.00 12.92 14.78
CA TYR A 203 1.04 13.98 13.77
C TYR A 203 2.46 14.24 13.28
N LEU A 204 3.45 14.25 14.19
CA LEU A 204 4.86 14.30 13.81
C LEU A 204 5.28 13.08 12.97
N ALA A 205 4.81 11.87 13.32
CA ALA A 205 5.06 10.68 12.52
C ALA A 205 4.42 10.78 11.11
N HIS A 206 3.27 11.44 11.00
CA HIS A 206 2.64 11.73 9.72
C HIS A 206 3.47 12.69 8.87
N ILE A 207 3.99 13.78 9.45
CA ILE A 207 4.92 14.70 8.79
C ILE A 207 6.14 13.94 8.25
N HIS A 208 6.77 13.09 9.06
CA HIS A 208 7.92 12.30 8.63
C HIS A 208 7.59 11.32 7.49
N SER A 209 6.37 10.79 7.47
CA SER A 209 5.91 9.93 6.36
C SER A 209 5.80 10.71 5.05
N TRP A 210 5.35 11.98 5.11
CA TRP A 210 5.35 12.88 3.96
C TRP A 210 6.76 13.29 3.52
N GLU A 211 7.67 13.60 4.45
CA GLU A 211 9.07 13.91 4.15
C GLU A 211 9.76 12.74 3.43
N ALA A 212 9.51 11.50 3.86
CA ALA A 212 10.00 10.31 3.18
C ALA A 212 9.47 10.20 1.74
N ALA A 213 8.20 10.55 1.49
CA ALA A 213 7.63 10.54 0.15
C ALA A 213 8.21 11.64 -0.74
N VAL A 214 8.42 12.85 -0.19
CA VAL A 214 9.08 13.96 -0.89
C VAL A 214 10.48 13.54 -1.34
N GLN A 215 11.26 12.91 -0.46
CA GLN A 215 12.61 12.46 -0.79
C GLN A 215 12.63 11.49 -1.97
N VAL A 216 11.70 10.53 -2.02
CA VAL A 216 11.60 9.60 -3.14
C VAL A 216 11.23 10.29 -4.45
N LEU A 217 10.39 11.34 -4.40
CA LEU A 217 10.03 12.10 -5.60
C LEU A 217 11.20 12.93 -6.13
N ILE A 218 12.01 13.50 -5.25
CA ILE A 218 13.24 14.20 -5.63
C ILE A 218 14.20 13.23 -6.31
N GLU A 219 14.45 12.07 -5.70
CA GLU A 219 15.30 11.02 -6.29
C GLU A 219 14.77 10.54 -7.65
N PHE A 220 13.44 10.40 -7.80
CA PHE A 220 12.81 10.04 -9.06
C PHE A 220 13.03 11.09 -10.14
N LYS A 221 12.95 12.38 -9.79
CA LYS A 221 13.22 13.49 -10.71
C LYS A 221 14.68 13.52 -11.14
N GLU A 222 15.61 13.39 -10.20
CA GLU A 222 17.05 13.33 -10.47
C GLU A 222 17.40 12.14 -11.37
N PHE A 223 16.84 10.97 -11.08
CA PHE A 223 17.02 9.77 -11.90
C PHE A 223 16.50 9.98 -13.33
N GLN A 224 15.36 10.64 -13.50
CA GLN A 224 14.86 10.98 -14.84
C GLN A 224 15.76 11.96 -15.59
N GLU A 225 16.30 12.97 -14.92
CA GLU A 225 17.21 13.94 -15.53
C GLU A 225 18.54 13.26 -15.94
N GLN A 226 19.08 12.41 -15.07
CA GLN A 226 20.28 11.63 -15.35
C GLN A 226 20.05 10.67 -16.53
N SER A 227 18.90 10.00 -16.56
CA SER A 227 18.52 9.08 -17.63
C SER A 227 18.28 9.78 -18.98
N LYS A 228 17.81 11.03 -18.96
CA LYS A 228 17.65 11.85 -20.17
C LYS A 228 18.97 12.45 -20.66
N SER A 229 19.98 12.56 -19.80
CA SER A 229 21.28 13.14 -20.17
C SER A 229 22.01 12.25 -21.19
N GLY A 230 22.57 12.86 -22.23
CA GLY A 230 23.37 12.15 -23.25
C GLY A 230 24.58 11.40 -22.66
N ALA A 231 25.01 11.75 -21.46
CA ALA A 231 26.07 11.06 -20.72
C ALA A 231 25.71 9.61 -20.37
N ALA A 232 24.45 9.32 -20.01
CA ALA A 232 24.01 7.96 -19.73
C ALA A 232 24.11 7.05 -20.98
N PHE A 233 23.79 7.60 -22.15
CA PHE A 233 23.91 6.92 -23.44
C PHE A 233 25.38 6.71 -23.85
N VAL A 234 26.23 7.73 -23.72
CA VAL A 234 27.67 7.61 -24.03
C VAL A 234 28.35 6.56 -23.13
N GLU A 235 28.02 6.54 -21.84
CA GLU A 235 28.57 5.56 -20.91
C GLU A 235 28.08 4.13 -21.21
N SER A 236 26.82 3.97 -21.65
CA SER A 236 26.33 2.67 -22.11
C SER A 236 27.07 2.17 -23.37
N MET A 237 27.44 3.07 -24.28
CA MET A 237 28.24 2.73 -25.46
C MET A 237 29.69 2.34 -25.07
N LEU A 238 30.31 3.08 -24.16
CA LEU A 238 31.67 2.76 -23.68
C LEU A 238 31.72 1.40 -22.97
N ARG A 239 30.71 1.07 -22.15
CA ARG A 239 30.63 -0.22 -21.45
C ARG A 239 30.34 -1.38 -22.40
N GLY A 240 29.50 -1.17 -23.42
CA GLY A 240 29.27 -2.14 -24.49
C GLY A 240 30.54 -2.46 -25.30
N TYR A 241 31.39 -1.45 -25.55
CA TYR A 241 32.71 -1.67 -26.14
C TYR A 241 33.65 -2.48 -25.23
N MET A 242 33.50 -2.37 -23.91
CA MET A 242 34.25 -3.16 -22.92
C MET A 242 33.63 -4.53 -22.59
N GLY A 243 32.63 -4.99 -23.37
CA GLY A 243 32.06 -6.34 -23.26
C GLY A 243 30.83 -6.49 -22.38
N ASP A 244 30.25 -5.39 -21.89
CA ASP A 244 28.96 -5.41 -21.16
C ASP A 244 27.93 -4.50 -21.85
N PRO A 245 27.26 -4.99 -22.92
CA PRO A 245 26.32 -4.21 -23.71
C PRO A 245 24.96 -3.98 -23.03
N PHE A 246 24.67 -4.63 -21.90
CA PHE A 246 23.36 -4.54 -21.23
C PHE A 246 23.42 -4.11 -19.76
N GLY A 247 24.58 -4.12 -19.11
CA GLY A 247 24.69 -3.86 -17.67
C GLY A 247 24.08 -2.53 -17.24
N LYS A 248 24.36 -1.44 -17.97
CA LYS A 248 23.79 -0.12 -17.64
C LYS A 248 22.27 -0.06 -17.86
N THR A 249 21.75 -0.74 -18.88
CA THR A 249 20.29 -0.81 -19.12
C THR A 249 19.59 -1.61 -18.02
N LEU A 250 20.20 -2.71 -17.57
CA LEU A 250 19.67 -3.51 -16.46
C LEU A 250 19.72 -2.74 -15.14
N GLU A 251 20.80 -2.00 -14.89
CA GLU A 251 20.97 -1.13 -13.73
C GLU A 251 19.88 -0.04 -13.68
N VAL A 252 19.64 0.67 -14.79
CA VAL A 252 18.54 1.66 -14.89
C VAL A 252 17.18 1.03 -14.62
N LEU A 253 16.91 -0.17 -15.15
CA LEU A 253 15.66 -0.89 -14.89
C LEU A 253 15.51 -1.26 -13.41
N GLN A 254 16.57 -1.77 -12.79
CA GLN A 254 16.57 -2.13 -11.37
C GLN A 254 16.36 -0.90 -10.49
N THR A 255 17.06 0.21 -10.76
CA THR A 255 16.90 1.47 -10.03
C THR A 255 15.48 2.01 -10.15
N ASN A 256 14.87 1.96 -11.35
CA ASN A 256 13.49 2.38 -11.52
C ASN A 256 12.51 1.50 -10.72
N GLN A 257 12.70 0.17 -10.75
CA GLN A 257 11.88 -0.76 -9.95
C GLN A 257 12.04 -0.51 -8.44
N GLU A 258 13.24 -0.21 -7.98
CA GLU A 258 13.52 0.10 -6.58
C GLU A 258 12.88 1.43 -6.16
N LEU A 259 12.98 2.47 -6.99
CA LEU A 259 12.33 3.76 -6.75
C LEU A 259 10.80 3.63 -6.71
N GLU A 260 10.21 2.87 -7.64
CA GLU A 260 8.77 2.58 -7.62
C GLU A 260 8.34 1.86 -6.33
N LYS A 261 9.14 0.89 -5.88
CA LYS A 261 8.89 0.19 -4.62
C LYS A 261 8.98 1.13 -3.43
N ARG A 262 10.01 1.97 -3.36
CA ARG A 262 10.19 2.97 -2.29
C ARG A 262 9.05 3.98 -2.28
N TYR A 263 8.59 4.42 -3.45
CA TYR A 263 7.45 5.31 -3.58
C TYR A 263 6.16 4.67 -3.05
N LYS A 264 5.91 3.41 -3.42
CA LYS A 264 4.77 2.65 -2.90
C LYS A 264 4.82 2.54 -1.38
N THR A 265 5.97 2.19 -0.81
CA THR A 265 6.15 2.11 0.64
C THR A 265 5.95 3.46 1.32
N ALA A 266 6.46 4.56 0.74
CA ALA A 266 6.25 5.89 1.30
C ALA A 266 4.76 6.29 1.29
N ARG A 267 4.04 5.98 0.20
CA ARG A 267 2.60 6.19 0.11
C ARG A 267 1.82 5.38 1.15
N GLU A 268 2.19 4.12 1.35
CA GLU A 268 1.61 3.29 2.41
C GLU A 268 1.89 3.87 3.81
N GLY A 269 3.09 4.44 4.02
CA GLY A 269 3.45 5.16 5.24
C GLY A 269 2.56 6.37 5.51
N ILE A 270 2.31 7.20 4.50
CA ILE A 270 1.38 8.35 4.59
C ILE A 270 -0.02 7.88 4.97
N GLN A 271 -0.54 6.85 4.29
CA GLN A 271 -1.89 6.33 4.57
C GLN A 271 -1.99 5.74 5.98
N THR A 272 -0.96 5.01 6.42
CA THR A 272 -0.96 4.35 7.73
C THR A 272 -0.85 5.38 8.87
N SER A 273 0.02 6.38 8.72
CA SER A 273 0.14 7.46 9.70
C SER A 273 -1.10 8.35 9.74
N TYR A 274 -1.74 8.61 8.60
CA TYR A 274 -3.03 9.33 8.57
C TYR A 274 -4.14 8.56 9.27
N ARG A 275 -4.27 7.25 9.02
CA ARG A 275 -5.25 6.40 9.71
C ARG A 275 -5.04 6.45 11.22
N ARG A 276 -3.79 6.48 11.68
CA ARG A 276 -3.50 6.61 13.11
C ARG A 276 -3.99 7.94 13.70
N LEU A 277 -3.92 9.02 12.92
CA LEU A 277 -4.51 10.31 13.30
C LEU A 277 -6.04 10.23 13.39
N GLU A 278 -6.69 9.58 12.42
CA GLU A 278 -8.14 9.39 12.43
C GLU A 278 -8.60 8.55 13.63
N GLU A 279 -7.88 7.47 13.95
CA GLU A 279 -8.16 6.64 15.13
C GLU A 279 -8.10 7.46 16.42
N LEU A 280 -7.06 8.29 16.58
CA LEU A 280 -6.92 9.15 17.75
C LEU A 280 -7.98 10.25 17.77
N ALA A 281 -8.28 10.86 16.63
CA ALA A 281 -9.33 11.86 16.52
C ALA A 281 -10.69 11.30 16.95
N VAL A 282 -11.06 10.09 16.48
CA VAL A 282 -12.28 9.40 16.90
C VAL A 282 -12.26 9.07 18.40
N LEU A 283 -11.12 8.60 18.92
CA LEU A 283 -10.98 8.26 20.34
C LEU A 283 -11.21 9.46 21.26
N PHE A 284 -10.76 10.65 20.85
CA PHE A 284 -10.99 11.89 21.60
C PHE A 284 -12.31 12.59 21.24
N GLY A 285 -13.15 12.00 20.37
CA GLY A 285 -14.45 12.57 20.00
C GLY A 285 -14.38 13.77 19.04
N ALA A 286 -13.26 13.94 18.33
CA ALA A 286 -13.09 14.99 17.32
C ALA A 286 -13.93 14.70 16.07
N GLN A 287 -14.46 15.76 15.45
CA GLN A 287 -15.29 15.62 14.25
C GLN A 287 -14.41 15.57 13.00
N LEU A 288 -14.34 14.40 12.38
CA LEU A 288 -13.66 14.22 11.10
C LEU A 288 -14.53 14.76 9.96
N LEU A 289 -13.99 15.70 9.18
CA LEU A 289 -14.63 16.15 7.94
C LEU A 289 -14.64 14.98 6.93
N PRO A 290 -15.74 14.74 6.20
CA PRO A 290 -15.81 13.66 5.23
C PRO A 290 -14.67 13.77 4.20
N PRO A 291 -14.14 12.65 3.68
CA PRO A 291 -13.12 12.70 2.64
C PRO A 291 -13.69 13.50 1.46
N GLN A 292 -13.00 14.58 1.09
CA GLN A 292 -13.35 15.31 -0.12
C GLN A 292 -13.14 14.32 -1.27
N THR A 293 -14.20 14.01 -2.01
CA THR A 293 -14.08 13.34 -3.30
C THR A 293 -13.46 14.36 -4.24
N THR A 294 -12.14 14.54 -4.15
CA THR A 294 -11.39 15.34 -5.09
C THR A 294 -11.54 14.63 -6.43
N ASN A 295 -12.37 15.20 -7.29
CA ASN A 295 -12.43 14.82 -8.70
C ASN A 295 -10.99 14.92 -9.21
N ALA A 296 -10.38 13.77 -9.49
CA ALA A 296 -9.09 13.71 -10.14
C ALA A 296 -9.21 14.48 -11.48
N GLN A 297 -8.57 15.64 -11.54
CA GLN A 297 -8.22 16.35 -12.76
C GLN A 297 -6.70 16.43 -12.83
#